data_AF-A0A316D3K3-F1
#
_entry.id   AF-A0A316D3K3-F1
#
_cell.length_a   1.000
_cell.length_b   1.000
_cell.length_c   1.000
_cell.angle_alpha   90.00
_cell.angle_beta   90.00
_cell.angle_gamma   90.00
#
_symmetry.space_group_name_H-M   'P 1'
#
loop_
_entity.id
_entity.type
_entity.pdbx_description
1 polymer ?
#
loop_
_entity_poly.entity_id
_entity_poly.type
_entity_poly.pdbx_seq_one_letter_code
_entity_poly.pdbx_strand_id
1 'polypeptide(L)'
;MKDVFHYEDFSGRGKSEDVGAYWLTSSLQINVCPYCNRQYIHTVRMEGKKTGTRAELDHFYAKSIDPFLAVSFANMVPSCSICNSRMKRDRDFYAVPHQHPYQAGFERVYAFRVAFEDDREEVWVKSWFEPNPKAFSLKLEPVPGGNEETAKRQIEHRDLLFARHV
;
A
#
# COMPACT_ATOMS: atom_id res chain seq x y z
N MET A 1 21.00 -15.83 14.62
CA MET A 1 20.38 -15.01 13.52
C MET A 1 19.49 -13.92 14.09
N LYS A 2 18.69 -14.21 15.13
CA LYS A 2 18.06 -13.17 15.97
C LYS A 2 19.08 -12.19 16.54
N ASP A 3 20.33 -12.62 16.71
CA ASP A 3 21.49 -11.85 17.22
C ASP A 3 22.08 -10.83 16.23
N VAL A 4 21.58 -10.81 15.00
CA VAL A 4 22.07 -9.90 13.93
C VAL A 4 20.93 -9.00 13.43
N PHE A 5 19.73 -9.56 13.23
CA PHE A 5 18.58 -8.83 12.71
C PHE A 5 17.50 -8.63 13.80
N HIS A 6 17.77 -7.71 14.72
CA HIS A 6 16.92 -7.40 15.87
C HIS A 6 15.74 -6.48 15.51
N TYR A 7 14.69 -7.03 14.89
CA TYR A 7 13.47 -6.28 14.59
C TYR A 7 12.79 -5.73 15.86
N GLU A 8 12.89 -6.43 16.98
CA GLU A 8 12.34 -6.01 18.28
C GLU A 8 12.93 -4.67 18.74
N ASP A 9 14.21 -4.43 18.45
CA ASP A 9 14.86 -3.16 18.75
C ASP A 9 14.36 -2.03 17.86
N PHE A 10 14.17 -2.31 16.57
CA PHE A 10 13.62 -1.35 15.62
C PHE A 10 12.14 -1.00 15.89
N SER A 11 11.34 -1.98 16.28
CA SER A 11 9.89 -1.86 16.47
C SER A 11 9.47 -1.40 17.86
N GLY A 12 10.40 -1.44 18.83
CA GLY A 12 10.20 -1.10 20.23
C GLY A 12 9.72 0.32 20.46
N ARG A 13 8.85 0.51 21.48
CA ARG A 13 8.31 1.81 21.86
C ARG A 13 9.38 2.60 22.64
N GLY A 14 9.74 3.79 22.16
CA GLY A 14 10.58 4.73 22.90
C GLY A 14 12.09 4.66 22.62
N LYS A 15 12.52 4.00 21.55
CA LYS A 15 13.90 4.14 21.00
C LYS A 15 13.95 5.29 19.98
N SER A 16 15.18 5.71 19.63
CA SER A 16 15.56 7.06 19.12
C SER A 16 14.58 7.73 18.15
N GLU A 17 14.57 9.06 18.18
CA GLU A 17 13.77 9.87 17.26
C GLU A 17 14.26 9.76 15.80
N ASP A 18 15.45 9.20 15.60
CA ASP A 18 16.15 9.23 14.32
C ASP A 18 15.77 8.10 13.37
N VAL A 19 15.74 6.82 13.84
CA VAL A 19 15.46 5.66 12.97
C VAL A 19 14.77 4.53 13.74
N GLY A 20 13.47 4.35 13.51
CA GLY A 20 12.65 3.30 14.14
C GLY A 20 11.28 3.16 13.48
N ALA A 21 10.43 2.27 14.00
CA ALA A 21 9.14 1.99 13.36
C ALA A 21 8.22 3.22 13.25
N TYR A 22 8.22 4.12 14.23
CA TYR A 22 7.46 5.37 14.14
C TYR A 22 8.01 6.30 13.06
N TRP A 23 9.33 6.44 12.96
CA TRP A 23 9.97 7.23 11.92
C TRP A 23 9.59 6.68 10.54
N LEU A 24 9.76 5.36 10.32
CA LEU A 24 9.44 4.72 9.05
C LEU A 24 7.97 4.92 8.66
N THR A 25 7.02 4.63 9.54
CA THR A 25 5.59 4.78 9.20
C THR A 25 5.17 6.24 9.00
N SER A 26 5.86 7.18 9.64
CA SER A 26 5.64 8.63 9.42
C SER A 26 6.23 9.08 8.08
N SER A 27 7.44 8.63 7.74
CA SER A 27 8.13 8.95 6.49
C SER A 27 7.42 8.37 5.26
N LEU A 28 6.80 7.20 5.37
CA LEU A 28 6.07 6.59 4.27
C LEU A 28 4.77 7.32 3.92
N GLN A 29 4.16 8.04 4.87
CA GLN A 29 2.89 8.77 4.70
C GLN A 29 1.72 7.93 4.14
N ILE A 30 1.75 6.62 4.35
CA ILE A 30 0.68 5.71 3.94
C ILE A 30 -0.38 5.66 5.04
N ASN A 31 -1.59 6.16 4.73
CA ASN A 31 -2.68 6.31 5.70
C ASN A 31 -3.77 5.24 5.59
N VAL A 32 -3.76 4.43 4.52
CA VAL A 32 -4.71 3.35 4.29
C VAL A 32 -3.92 2.06 4.05
N CYS A 33 -4.35 0.96 4.65
CA CYS A 33 -3.66 -0.32 4.53
C CYS A 33 -3.57 -0.77 3.07
N PRO A 34 -2.35 -0.99 2.51
CA PRO A 34 -2.16 -1.33 1.11
C PRO A 34 -2.68 -2.72 0.74
N TYR A 35 -2.87 -3.60 1.72
CA TYR A 35 -3.40 -4.95 1.48
C TYR A 35 -4.91 -5.00 1.29
N CYS A 36 -5.67 -4.17 2.02
CA CYS A 36 -7.13 -4.21 1.94
C CYS A 36 -7.76 -2.94 1.38
N ASN A 37 -7.00 -1.85 1.30
CA ASN A 37 -7.47 -0.51 0.97
C ASN A 37 -8.75 -0.09 1.74
N ARG A 38 -8.93 -0.61 2.97
CA ARG A 38 -10.19 -0.48 3.75
C ARG A 38 -9.99 0.05 5.17
N GLN A 39 -8.84 -0.21 5.78
CA GLN A 39 -8.55 0.20 7.15
C GLN A 39 -7.55 1.35 7.15
N TYR A 40 -7.88 2.41 7.89
CA TYR A 40 -6.95 3.50 8.14
C TYR A 40 -5.82 3.06 9.08
N ILE A 41 -4.61 3.50 8.79
CA ILE A 41 -3.37 3.10 9.50
C ILE A 41 -2.50 4.32 9.83
N HIS A 42 -3.15 5.44 10.16
CA HIS A 42 -2.49 6.70 10.48
C HIS A 42 -1.39 6.53 11.52
N THR A 43 -0.27 7.22 11.29
CA THR A 43 0.76 7.40 12.31
C THR A 43 0.58 8.76 12.96
N VAL A 44 0.33 8.75 14.26
CA VAL A 44 0.18 9.95 15.08
C VAL A 44 1.06 9.80 16.31
N ARG A 45 1.99 10.74 16.49
CA ARG A 45 2.81 10.85 17.69
C ARG A 45 2.35 12.06 18.47
N MET A 46 2.07 11.88 19.76
CA MET A 46 1.73 13.01 20.62
C MET A 46 3.01 13.71 21.07
N GLU A 47 3.13 15.01 20.80
CA GLU A 47 4.25 15.83 21.28
C GLU A 47 4.41 15.71 22.80
N GLY A 48 5.65 15.56 23.26
CA GLY A 48 5.97 15.41 24.68
C GLY A 48 5.56 14.07 25.31
N LYS A 49 4.96 13.12 24.56
CA LYS A 49 4.61 11.79 25.08
C LYS A 49 5.29 10.67 24.30
N LYS A 50 5.67 9.60 25.02
CA LYS A 50 6.14 8.33 24.43
C LYS A 50 5.00 7.50 23.83
N THR A 51 3.77 8.02 23.84
CA THR A 51 2.55 7.34 23.40
C THR A 51 2.09 7.91 22.07
N GLY A 52 1.68 7.02 21.17
CA GLY A 52 1.15 7.36 19.87
C GLY A 52 0.44 6.15 19.28
N THR A 53 -0.07 6.30 18.06
CA THR A 53 -0.54 5.21 17.22
C THR A 53 0.27 5.19 15.93
N ARG A 54 0.48 4.00 15.37
CA ARG A 54 1.11 3.80 14.07
C ARG A 54 0.55 2.56 13.40
N ALA A 55 0.73 2.45 12.09
CA ALA A 55 0.54 1.21 11.37
C ALA A 55 1.38 0.07 11.99
N GLU A 56 0.88 -1.16 11.90
CA GLU A 56 1.74 -2.33 12.09
C GLU A 56 2.69 -2.42 10.89
N LEU A 57 3.90 -2.92 11.11
CA LEU A 57 4.83 -3.21 10.03
C LEU A 57 4.80 -4.72 9.81
N ASP A 58 4.22 -5.12 8.69
CA ASP A 58 4.25 -6.50 8.23
C ASP A 58 5.57 -6.78 7.52
N HIS A 59 6.10 -7.98 7.71
CA HIS A 59 7.22 -8.50 6.93
C HIS A 59 6.67 -9.20 5.70
N PHE A 60 6.71 -8.57 4.52
CA PHE A 60 6.12 -9.11 3.30
C PHE A 60 6.56 -10.56 3.07
N TYR A 61 7.87 -10.79 3.11
CA TYR A 61 8.47 -12.10 3.35
C TYR A 61 8.55 -12.36 4.85
N ALA A 62 7.85 -13.39 5.31
CA ALA A 62 7.65 -13.65 6.73
C ALA A 62 8.98 -13.82 7.48
N LYS A 63 9.15 -13.11 8.61
CA LYS A 63 10.35 -13.20 9.47
C LYS A 63 10.69 -14.63 9.93
N SER A 64 9.68 -15.50 10.07
CA SER A 64 9.86 -16.92 10.44
C SER A 64 10.53 -17.75 9.34
N ILE A 65 10.41 -17.33 8.08
CA ILE A 65 10.93 -18.02 6.89
C ILE A 65 12.20 -17.32 6.40
N ASP A 66 12.15 -15.98 6.28
CA ASP A 66 13.24 -15.13 5.78
C ASP A 66 13.76 -14.14 6.85
N PRO A 67 14.34 -14.63 7.95
CA PRO A 67 14.78 -13.78 9.07
C PRO A 67 15.85 -12.73 8.69
N PHE A 68 16.60 -12.94 7.60
CA PHE A 68 17.57 -11.97 7.11
C PHE A 68 16.93 -10.69 6.53
N LEU A 69 15.64 -10.75 6.18
CA LEU A 69 14.86 -9.59 5.72
C LEU A 69 14.10 -8.88 6.86
N ALA A 70 14.27 -9.32 8.11
CA ALA A 70 13.47 -8.84 9.24
C ALA A 70 13.64 -7.34 9.56
N VAL A 71 14.76 -6.74 9.18
CA VAL A 71 15.05 -5.30 9.36
C VAL A 71 15.15 -4.53 8.04
N SER A 72 14.86 -5.18 6.91
CA SER A 72 14.89 -4.52 5.60
C SER A 72 13.66 -3.63 5.42
N PHE A 73 13.85 -2.34 5.14
CA PHE A 73 12.75 -1.43 4.87
C PHE A 73 11.95 -1.82 3.63
N ALA A 74 12.61 -2.42 2.64
CA ALA A 74 11.95 -2.94 1.45
C ALA A 74 11.01 -4.13 1.76
N ASN A 75 11.18 -4.79 2.92
CA ASN A 75 10.33 -5.89 3.38
C ASN A 75 9.29 -5.46 4.42
N MET A 76 9.33 -4.21 4.91
CA MET A 76 8.44 -3.71 5.95
C MET A 76 7.29 -2.91 5.35
N VAL A 77 6.11 -3.52 5.27
CA VAL A 77 4.91 -2.89 4.71
C VAL A 77 4.02 -2.37 5.86
N PRO A 78 3.69 -1.07 5.91
CA PRO A 78 2.74 -0.56 6.88
C PRO A 78 1.35 -1.13 6.56
N SER A 79 0.72 -1.77 7.53
CA SER A 79 -0.53 -2.50 7.33
C SER A 79 -1.41 -2.46 8.58
N CYS A 80 -2.67 -2.87 8.42
CA CYS A 80 -3.60 -3.01 9.53
C CYS A 80 -3.41 -4.36 10.24
N SER A 81 -3.80 -4.42 11.50
CA SER A 81 -3.66 -5.62 12.33
C SER A 81 -4.41 -6.84 11.79
N ILE A 82 -5.53 -6.63 11.10
CA ILE A 82 -6.31 -7.71 10.48
C ILE A 82 -5.51 -8.34 9.33
N CYS A 83 -5.02 -7.53 8.39
CA CYS A 83 -4.27 -8.06 7.25
C CYS A 83 -2.95 -8.69 7.68
N ASN A 84 -2.20 -8.05 8.58
CA ASN A 84 -0.92 -8.55 9.07
C ASN A 84 -1.08 -9.82 9.92
N SER A 85 -1.78 -9.69 11.05
CA SER A 85 -1.75 -10.69 12.12
C SER A 85 -2.83 -11.77 11.99
N ARG A 86 -3.89 -11.54 11.20
CA ARG A 86 -5.00 -12.51 11.03
C ARG A 86 -4.98 -13.18 9.67
N MET A 87 -4.87 -12.38 8.61
CA MET A 87 -4.91 -12.89 7.25
C MET A 87 -3.55 -13.42 6.82
N LYS A 88 -2.52 -12.58 6.74
CA LYS A 88 -1.23 -12.93 6.14
C LYS A 88 -0.42 -13.88 7.03
N ARG A 89 -0.16 -13.49 8.28
CA ARG A 89 0.71 -14.22 9.21
C ARG A 89 2.06 -14.57 8.57
N ASP A 90 2.46 -15.82 8.65
CA ASP A 90 3.70 -16.42 8.17
C ASP A 90 3.54 -17.06 6.79
N ARG A 91 2.52 -16.67 6.00
CA ARG A 91 2.38 -17.17 4.62
C ARG A 91 3.64 -16.90 3.79
N ASP A 92 4.06 -17.92 3.08
CA ASP A 92 5.25 -17.90 2.24
C ASP A 92 4.94 -17.24 0.88
N PHE A 93 5.20 -15.93 0.82
CA PHE A 93 5.04 -15.14 -0.41
C PHE A 93 6.17 -15.37 -1.42
N TYR A 94 7.22 -16.11 -1.06
CA TYR A 94 8.22 -16.56 -2.01
C TYR A 94 7.72 -17.79 -2.78
N ALA A 95 7.15 -18.78 -2.07
CA ALA A 95 6.59 -19.99 -2.66
C ALA A 95 5.30 -19.73 -3.45
N VAL A 96 4.43 -18.85 -2.95
CA VAL A 96 3.23 -18.39 -3.67
C VAL A 96 3.37 -16.89 -3.90
N PRO A 97 3.81 -16.45 -5.09
CA PRO A 97 4.08 -15.04 -5.36
C PRO A 97 2.84 -14.15 -5.18
N HIS A 98 3.02 -13.07 -4.43
CA HIS A 98 2.03 -11.99 -4.29
C HIS A 98 2.60 -10.68 -4.82
N GLN A 99 1.73 -9.73 -5.16
CA GLN A 99 2.16 -8.42 -5.61
C GLN A 99 2.74 -7.61 -4.44
N HIS A 100 4.03 -7.30 -4.52
CA HIS A 100 4.71 -6.51 -3.51
C HIS A 100 4.32 -5.02 -3.60
N PRO A 101 3.74 -4.39 -2.56
CA PRO A 101 3.24 -3.01 -2.63
C PRO A 101 4.26 -1.96 -3.07
N TYR A 102 5.54 -2.15 -2.75
CA TYR A 102 6.62 -1.25 -3.18
C TYR A 102 7.16 -1.49 -4.60
N GLN A 103 6.89 -2.64 -5.21
CA GLN A 103 7.49 -3.01 -6.50
C GLN A 103 6.52 -2.83 -7.67
N ALA A 104 5.23 -3.03 -7.42
CA ALA A 104 4.24 -3.06 -8.47
C ALA A 104 2.91 -2.49 -7.98
N GLY A 105 2.33 -1.60 -8.78
CA GLY A 105 0.98 -1.09 -8.63
C GLY A 105 0.40 -0.69 -9.99
N PHE A 106 -0.90 -0.38 -10.01
CA PHE A 106 -1.63 -0.07 -11.25
C PHE A 106 -1.41 1.36 -11.73
N GLU A 107 -0.85 2.24 -10.90
CA GLU A 107 -0.75 3.68 -11.15
C GLU A 107 0.13 4.05 -12.35
N ARG A 108 1.08 3.19 -12.73
CA ARG A 108 1.94 3.39 -13.90
C ARG A 108 1.38 2.79 -15.19
N VAL A 109 0.23 2.13 -15.06
CA VAL A 109 -0.32 1.27 -16.10
C VAL A 109 -1.67 1.81 -16.55
N TYR A 110 -2.54 2.14 -15.60
CA TYR A 110 -3.85 2.71 -15.84
C TYR A 110 -4.08 3.94 -14.97
N ALA A 111 -4.81 4.90 -15.51
CA ALA A 111 -5.28 6.07 -14.79
C ALA A 111 -6.76 6.29 -15.06
N PHE A 112 -7.46 6.81 -14.07
CA PHE A 112 -8.80 7.35 -14.29
C PHE A 112 -8.68 8.66 -15.05
N ARG A 113 -9.36 8.75 -16.20
CA ARG A 113 -9.49 9.94 -17.02
C ARG A 113 -10.94 10.38 -17.06
N VAL A 114 -11.13 11.69 -17.02
CA VAL A 114 -12.44 12.30 -17.15
C VAL A 114 -12.76 12.40 -18.63
N ALA A 115 -13.87 11.82 -19.04
CA ALA A 115 -14.42 11.96 -20.38
C ALA A 115 -15.73 12.76 -20.29
N PHE A 116 -15.70 13.99 -20.81
CA PHE A 116 -16.87 14.86 -20.88
C PHE A 116 -17.80 14.44 -22.01
N GLU A 117 -19.11 14.57 -21.81
CA GLU A 117 -20.10 14.37 -22.87
C GLU A 117 -20.03 15.49 -23.92
N ASP A 118 -19.59 16.68 -23.49
CA ASP A 118 -19.47 17.90 -24.29
C ASP A 118 -18.17 18.61 -23.89
N ASP A 119 -17.25 18.78 -24.83
CA ASP A 119 -15.90 19.30 -24.62
C ASP A 119 -15.79 20.82 -24.76
N ARG A 120 -16.92 21.52 -25.00
CA ARG A 120 -16.96 22.98 -25.03
C ARG A 120 -16.60 23.57 -23.68
N GLU A 121 -15.76 24.59 -23.69
CA GLU A 121 -15.20 25.20 -22.47
C GLU A 121 -16.26 25.66 -21.48
N GLU A 122 -17.30 26.28 -22.02
CA GLU A 122 -18.46 26.79 -21.29
C GLU A 122 -19.22 25.69 -20.54
N VAL A 123 -19.20 24.45 -21.04
CA VAL A 123 -19.98 23.33 -20.50
C VAL A 123 -19.25 22.67 -19.33
N TRP A 124 -17.94 22.43 -19.45
CA TRP A 124 -17.19 21.84 -18.33
C TRP A 124 -16.96 22.86 -17.21
N VAL A 125 -16.76 24.15 -17.52
CA VAL A 125 -16.70 25.23 -16.51
C VAL A 125 -18.01 25.30 -15.73
N LYS A 126 -19.17 25.31 -16.41
CA LYS A 126 -20.48 25.27 -15.73
C LYS A 126 -20.64 24.01 -14.88
N SER A 127 -20.25 22.85 -15.40
CA SER A 127 -20.36 21.57 -14.67
C SER A 127 -19.46 21.49 -13.43
N TRP A 128 -18.41 22.33 -13.36
CA TRP A 128 -17.56 22.44 -12.18
C TRP A 128 -18.23 23.25 -11.05
N PHE A 129 -18.98 24.29 -11.40
CA PHE A 129 -19.70 25.15 -10.44
C PHE A 129 -21.12 24.67 -10.12
N GLU A 130 -21.76 23.95 -11.04
CA GLU A 130 -23.08 23.36 -10.91
C GLU A 130 -22.93 21.84 -10.91
N PRO A 131 -23.17 21.14 -9.78
CA PRO A 131 -22.99 19.70 -9.69
C PRO A 131 -23.82 18.95 -10.74
N ASN A 132 -23.17 18.52 -11.82
CA ASN A 132 -23.79 17.74 -12.89
C ASN A 132 -23.05 16.40 -13.03
N PRO A 133 -23.47 15.35 -12.29
CA PRO A 133 -22.82 14.04 -12.34
C PRO A 133 -22.99 13.31 -13.68
N LYS A 134 -23.79 13.86 -14.61
CA LYS A 134 -23.93 13.36 -15.98
C LYS A 134 -23.00 14.06 -16.97
N ALA A 135 -22.43 15.21 -16.61
CA ALA A 135 -21.58 15.97 -17.53
C ALA A 135 -20.28 15.25 -17.92
N PHE A 136 -19.86 14.27 -17.11
CA PHE A 136 -18.67 13.50 -17.37
C PHE A 136 -18.80 12.06 -16.89
N SER A 137 -17.96 11.20 -17.45
CA SER A 137 -17.72 9.84 -17.00
C SER A 137 -16.26 9.67 -16.60
N LEU A 138 -15.99 8.77 -15.64
CA LEU A 138 -14.64 8.32 -15.34
C LEU A 138 -14.35 7.06 -16.15
N LYS A 139 -13.31 7.12 -16.98
CA LYS A 139 -12.82 5.97 -17.76
C LYS A 139 -11.48 5.54 -17.20
N LEU A 140 -11.28 4.24 -17.03
CA LEU A 140 -9.97 3.69 -16.70
C LEU A 140 -9.23 3.44 -18.02
N GLU A 141 -8.16 4.19 -18.27
CA GLU A 141 -7.44 4.17 -19.54
C GLU A 141 -5.94 3.92 -19.33
N PRO A 142 -5.24 3.28 -20.29
CA PRO A 142 -3.80 3.09 -20.20
C PRO A 142 -3.04 4.42 -20.07
N VAL A 143 -1.98 4.42 -19.29
CA VAL A 143 -1.06 5.56 -19.21
C VAL A 143 -0.15 5.56 -20.46
N PRO A 144 0.03 6.70 -21.16
CA PRO A 144 0.97 6.80 -22.28
C PRO A 144 2.38 6.38 -21.85
N GLY A 145 2.99 5.46 -22.59
CA GLY A 145 4.29 4.86 -22.23
C GLY A 145 4.21 3.76 -21.17
N GLY A 146 3.01 3.41 -20.69
CA GLY A 146 2.76 2.26 -19.85
C GLY A 146 2.98 0.96 -20.63
N ASN A 147 3.68 0.00 -20.03
CA ASN A 147 3.90 -1.30 -20.63
C ASN A 147 2.63 -2.16 -20.50
N GLU A 148 1.90 -2.32 -21.61
CA GLU A 148 0.64 -3.06 -21.70
C GLU A 148 0.80 -4.56 -21.36
N GLU A 149 1.99 -5.13 -21.53
CA GLU A 149 2.30 -6.52 -21.14
C GLU A 149 2.48 -6.64 -19.62
N THR A 150 3.07 -5.63 -18.99
CA THR A 150 3.13 -5.52 -17.51
C THR A 150 1.73 -5.37 -16.93
N ALA A 151 0.86 -4.62 -17.62
CA ALA A 151 -0.55 -4.45 -17.30
C ALA A 151 -1.29 -5.78 -17.27
N LYS A 152 -1.21 -6.52 -18.40
CA LYS A 152 -1.86 -7.82 -18.56
C LYS A 152 -1.36 -8.81 -17.54
N ARG A 153 -0.06 -8.88 -17.28
CA ARG A 153 0.49 -9.76 -16.24
C ARG A 153 -0.06 -9.45 -14.84
N GLN A 154 -0.16 -8.17 -14.46
CA GLN A 154 -0.75 -7.78 -13.16
C GLN A 154 -2.26 -8.08 -13.07
N ILE A 155 -2.99 -8.01 -14.19
CA ILE A 155 -4.43 -8.28 -14.26
C ILE A 155 -4.73 -9.78 -14.39
N GLU A 156 -3.94 -10.55 -15.14
CA GLU A 156 -4.13 -11.99 -15.38
C GLU A 156 -3.74 -12.82 -14.15
N HIS A 157 -2.72 -12.37 -13.39
CA HIS A 157 -2.43 -12.94 -12.07
C HIS A 157 -3.45 -12.52 -10.99
N ARG A 158 -4.45 -11.68 -11.30
CA ARG A 158 -5.57 -11.40 -10.39
C ARG A 158 -6.21 -12.71 -9.93
N ASP A 159 -6.45 -13.61 -10.87
CA ASP A 159 -7.09 -14.88 -10.52
C ASP A 159 -6.17 -15.74 -9.65
N LEU A 160 -4.84 -15.60 -9.68
CA LEU A 160 -3.94 -16.26 -8.72
C LEU A 160 -3.82 -15.52 -7.37
N LEU A 161 -3.99 -14.20 -7.36
CA LEU A 161 -4.01 -13.34 -6.16
C LEU A 161 -5.31 -13.51 -5.35
N PHE A 162 -6.42 -13.86 -6.02
CA PHE A 162 -7.73 -14.10 -5.40
C PHE A 162 -8.18 -15.57 -5.44
N ALA A 163 -7.56 -16.47 -6.24
CA ALA A 163 -7.80 -17.91 -6.17
C ALA A 163 -7.04 -18.54 -5.02
N ARG A 164 -7.61 -18.37 -3.85
CA ARG A 164 -7.77 -19.32 -2.75
C ARG A 164 -8.29 -18.49 -1.58
N HIS A 165 -9.04 -19.12 -0.68
CA HIS A 165 -9.75 -18.52 0.45
C HIS A 165 -11.20 -18.10 0.12
N VAL A 166 -11.96 -19.05 -0.45
CA VAL A 166 -13.05 -19.65 0.33
C VAL A 166 -12.55 -20.99 0.84
#